data_AF-A0A8H4RHB1-F1
#
_entry.id   AF-A0A8H4RHB1-F1
#
_cell.length_a   1.000
_cell.length_b   1.000
_cell.length_c   1.000
_cell.angle_alpha   90.00
_cell.angle_beta   90.00
_cell.angle_gamma   90.00
#
_symmetry.space_group_name_H-M   'P 1'
#
loop_
_entity.id
_entity.type
_entity.pdbx_description
1 polymer ?
#
loop_
_entity_poly.entity_id
_entity_poly.type
_entity_poly.pdbx_seq_one_letter_code
_entity_poly.pdbx_strand_id
1 'polypeptide(L)'
;MGHRFQSNIIYNADHPIDYWKAQLAFRGWSPRGSKLGALKDRLKAANTTEMDPLVLAVKKTMRNEWRKQNKWVNRVVDRRMAISDPERFLRDTFYNDRGQGEGGPPVVLKNLGAGQRQKLHAAADYLFHEASISGYLLNLQNLKRKRDGTSDGEKGKGEDEEEEEEEVQDKDSVKTEEGKSDDEWDITGEWELECPSMVNCFGQCSPYAMTIFKEDRRARRELCGRFDFGEFQGIFRFSTQTGSDVHRHKRHDCDIDEFLLDADGMPSAENPTRYYRWRGKSNGEDVIKLGSDSCLYKMIFSNGGKSVKGTWGTHNSDPGNVKFQGVKAGDLGPYTMFNIQDKWDGLNQAAHDKANRNRWRR
;
A
#
# COMPACT_ATOMS: atom_id res chain seq x y z
N MET A 1 -11.06 -11.27 21.10
CA MET A 1 -11.37 -11.24 22.55
C MET A 1 -11.91 -9.86 22.90
N GLY A 2 -13.18 -9.73 23.28
CA GLY A 2 -13.78 -8.45 23.67
C GLY A 2 -13.41 -8.11 25.11
N HIS A 3 -12.73 -6.98 25.34
CA HIS A 3 -12.50 -6.48 26.69
C HIS A 3 -13.85 -6.32 27.42
N ARG A 4 -14.01 -7.00 28.56
CA ARG A 4 -15.23 -6.90 29.39
C ARG A 4 -15.34 -5.49 29.95
N PHE A 5 -16.43 -4.81 29.59
CA PHE A 5 -16.68 -3.39 29.85
C PHE A 5 -16.75 -2.98 31.31
N GLN A 6 -17.06 -3.92 32.21
CA GLN A 6 -17.35 -3.61 33.60
C GLN A 6 -16.11 -3.16 34.40
N SER A 7 -14.90 -3.40 33.89
CA SER A 7 -13.65 -3.05 34.60
C SER A 7 -13.03 -1.72 34.17
N ASN A 8 -13.57 -1.02 33.17
CA ASN A 8 -12.96 0.21 32.68
C ASN A 8 -13.48 1.42 33.46
N ILE A 9 -12.70 1.86 34.46
CA ILE A 9 -12.99 2.96 35.39
C ILE A 9 -13.39 4.25 34.65
N ILE A 10 -12.91 4.44 33.42
CA ILE A 10 -13.18 5.60 32.56
C ILE A 10 -14.67 5.73 32.21
N TYR A 11 -15.48 4.66 32.28
CA TYR A 11 -16.89 4.69 31.88
C TYR A 11 -17.83 5.38 32.88
N ASN A 12 -17.40 5.49 34.13
CA ASN A 12 -18.12 6.24 35.15
C ASN A 12 -17.78 7.74 35.12
N ALA A 13 -16.83 8.16 34.28
CA ALA A 13 -16.54 9.58 34.10
C ALA A 13 -17.73 10.30 33.44
N ASP A 14 -17.93 11.54 33.87
CA ASP A 14 -18.91 12.48 33.32
C ASP A 14 -18.40 13.05 31.99
N HIS A 15 -18.38 12.21 30.97
CA HIS A 15 -18.13 12.65 29.61
C HIS A 15 -19.39 13.29 29.00
N PRO A 16 -19.22 14.33 28.15
CA PRO A 16 -20.34 15.00 27.47
C PRO A 16 -21.13 14.04 26.60
N ILE A 17 -22.39 14.34 26.35
CA ILE A 17 -23.32 13.44 25.63
C ILE A 17 -22.81 13.02 24.24
N ASP A 18 -22.10 13.93 23.56
CA ASP A 18 -21.59 13.69 22.21
C ASP A 18 -20.46 12.66 22.17
N TYR A 19 -19.69 12.55 23.26
CA TYR A 19 -18.72 11.46 23.42
C TYR A 19 -19.41 10.09 23.35
N TRP A 20 -20.52 9.92 24.07
CA TRP A 20 -21.26 8.65 24.11
C TRP A 20 -21.95 8.34 22.78
N LYS A 21 -22.45 9.37 22.10
CA LYS A 21 -22.99 9.24 20.73
C LYS A 21 -21.91 8.80 19.75
N ALA A 22 -20.72 9.39 19.82
CA ALA A 22 -19.58 9.01 18.98
C ALA A 22 -19.18 7.55 19.24
N GLN A 23 -19.08 7.13 20.51
CA GLN A 23 -18.77 5.74 20.87
C GLN A 23 -19.79 4.73 20.31
N LEU A 24 -21.08 5.06 20.34
CA LEU A 24 -22.12 4.24 19.71
C LEU A 24 -21.96 4.20 18.19
N ALA A 25 -21.75 5.36 17.55
CA ALA A 25 -21.58 5.47 16.10
C ALA A 25 -20.36 4.67 15.60
N PHE A 26 -19.21 4.79 16.26
CA PHE A 26 -17.99 4.03 15.91
C PHE A 26 -18.18 2.52 15.96
N ARG A 27 -19.13 2.04 16.78
CA ARG A 27 -19.46 0.61 16.94
C ARG A 27 -20.67 0.18 16.15
N GLY A 28 -21.22 1.07 15.33
CA GLY A 28 -22.35 0.82 14.48
C GLY A 28 -23.70 0.70 15.20
N TRP A 29 -23.86 1.47 16.27
CA TRP A 29 -25.12 1.60 17.00
C TRP A 29 -25.72 2.99 16.79
N SER A 30 -27.04 3.08 16.83
CA SER A 30 -27.76 4.34 16.66
C SER A 30 -27.36 5.37 17.73
N PRO A 31 -26.82 6.55 17.35
CA PRO A 31 -26.46 7.61 18.28
C PRO A 31 -27.65 8.48 18.71
N ARG A 32 -28.88 8.11 18.33
CA ARG A 32 -30.08 8.93 18.58
C ARG A 32 -30.41 9.02 20.07
N GLY A 33 -31.03 10.12 20.49
CA GLY A 33 -31.49 10.37 21.86
C GLY A 33 -30.58 11.32 22.64
N SER A 34 -31.16 11.92 23.69
CA SER A 34 -30.52 12.95 24.53
C SER A 34 -30.34 12.52 26.00
N LYS A 35 -30.77 11.31 26.37
CA LYS A 35 -30.62 10.80 27.73
C LYS A 35 -29.31 10.03 27.86
N LEU A 36 -28.39 10.55 28.67
CA LEU A 36 -27.07 9.97 28.91
C LEU A 36 -27.12 8.50 29.38
N GLY A 37 -27.99 8.20 30.34
CA GLY A 37 -28.18 6.82 30.82
C GLY A 37 -28.54 5.85 29.70
N ALA A 38 -29.51 6.23 28.85
CA ALA A 38 -29.94 5.40 27.72
C ALA A 38 -28.85 5.22 26.64
N LEU A 39 -27.90 6.15 26.51
CA LEU A 39 -26.73 5.99 25.63
C LEU A 39 -25.71 5.01 26.26
N LYS A 40 -25.42 5.16 27.55
CA LYS A 40 -24.52 4.25 28.29
C LYS A 40 -25.06 2.81 28.31
N ASP A 41 -26.37 2.63 28.52
CA ASP A 41 -26.99 1.31 28.56
C ASP A 41 -26.99 0.62 27.20
N ARG A 42 -27.27 1.36 26.11
CA ARG A 42 -27.10 0.84 24.75
C ARG A 42 -25.66 0.43 24.47
N LEU A 43 -24.69 1.22 24.92
CA LEU A 43 -23.27 0.91 24.71
C LEU A 43 -22.81 -0.32 25.52
N LYS A 44 -23.41 -0.56 26.69
CA LYS A 44 -23.22 -1.80 27.47
C LYS A 44 -23.82 -3.00 26.74
N ALA A 45 -25.06 -2.88 26.26
CA ALA A 45 -25.76 -3.93 25.51
C ALA A 45 -25.13 -4.21 24.15
N ALA A 46 -24.51 -3.21 23.52
CA ALA A 46 -23.82 -3.31 22.24
C ALA A 46 -22.66 -4.32 22.23
N ASN A 47 -22.11 -4.68 23.39
CA ASN A 47 -21.02 -5.64 23.49
C ASN A 47 -21.48 -7.11 23.49
N THR A 48 -22.78 -7.36 23.61
CA THR A 48 -23.35 -8.71 23.68
C THR A 48 -24.12 -9.11 22.42
N THR A 49 -24.33 -8.19 21.48
CA THR A 49 -25.29 -8.36 20.39
C THR A 49 -24.65 -8.01 19.04
N GLU A 50 -25.10 -8.67 17.97
CA GLU A 50 -24.66 -8.39 16.58
C GLU A 50 -24.91 -6.91 16.20
N MET A 51 -24.05 -6.37 15.32
CA MET A 51 -24.19 -5.01 14.79
C MET A 51 -25.55 -4.80 14.13
N ASP A 52 -26.09 -3.58 14.25
CA ASP A 52 -27.35 -3.20 13.60
C ASP A 52 -27.30 -3.49 12.07
N PRO A 53 -28.33 -4.16 11.51
CA PRO A 53 -28.34 -4.55 10.10
C PRO A 53 -28.15 -3.37 9.12
N LEU A 54 -28.65 -2.17 9.46
CA LEU A 54 -28.48 -0.99 8.62
C LEU A 54 -27.02 -0.52 8.62
N VAL A 55 -26.35 -0.55 9.77
CA VAL A 55 -24.94 -0.17 9.83
C VAL A 55 -24.06 -1.20 9.15
N LEU A 56 -24.40 -2.49 9.27
CA LEU A 56 -23.73 -3.55 8.51
C LEU A 56 -23.89 -3.33 6.99
N ALA A 57 -25.08 -2.94 6.54
CA ALA A 57 -25.34 -2.61 5.14
C ALA A 57 -24.52 -1.40 4.68
N VAL A 58 -24.49 -0.31 5.45
CA VAL A 58 -23.67 0.88 5.14
C VAL A 58 -22.18 0.54 5.08
N LYS A 59 -21.67 -0.23 6.06
CA LYS A 59 -20.28 -0.71 6.07
C LYS A 59 -19.94 -1.53 4.83
N LYS A 60 -20.84 -2.42 4.41
CA LYS A 60 -20.69 -3.18 3.15
C LYS A 60 -20.66 -2.26 1.93
N THR A 61 -21.57 -1.29 1.85
CA THR A 61 -21.60 -0.31 0.74
C THR A 61 -20.31 0.50 0.68
N MET A 62 -19.84 1.05 1.81
CA MET A 62 -18.60 1.82 1.85
C MET A 62 -17.38 0.96 1.49
N ARG A 63 -17.30 -0.28 1.98
CA ARG A 63 -16.23 -1.23 1.60
C ARG A 63 -16.26 -1.54 0.10
N ASN A 64 -17.45 -1.71 -0.48
CA ASN A 64 -17.62 -1.98 -1.91
C ASN A 64 -17.26 -0.76 -2.77
N GLU A 65 -17.66 0.45 -2.37
CA GLU A 65 -17.26 1.68 -3.06
C GLU A 65 -15.76 1.93 -2.95
N TRP A 66 -15.18 1.72 -1.77
CA TRP A 66 -13.73 1.79 -1.56
C TRP A 66 -13.00 0.79 -2.45
N ARG A 67 -13.47 -0.46 -2.55
CA ARG A 67 -12.92 -1.48 -3.47
C ARG A 67 -13.05 -1.07 -4.95
N LYS A 68 -14.15 -0.42 -5.34
CA LYS A 68 -14.33 0.08 -6.72
C LYS A 68 -13.38 1.22 -7.04
N GLN A 69 -13.22 2.18 -6.13
CA GLN A 69 -12.31 3.33 -6.30
C GLN A 69 -10.83 2.91 -6.22
N ASN A 70 -10.50 1.96 -5.36
CA ASN A 70 -9.12 1.47 -5.13
C ASN A 70 -8.80 0.17 -5.88
N LYS A 71 -9.60 -0.18 -6.90
CA LYS A 71 -9.42 -1.40 -7.71
C LYS A 71 -8.03 -1.48 -8.37
N TRP A 72 -7.37 -0.34 -8.56
CA TRP A 72 -6.01 -0.25 -9.10
C TRP A 72 -4.93 -0.34 -8.02
N VAL A 73 -5.13 0.30 -6.87
CA VAL A 73 -4.21 0.28 -5.72
C VAL A 73 -4.08 -1.12 -5.13
N ASN A 74 -5.16 -1.90 -5.13
CA ASN A 74 -5.15 -3.26 -4.58
C ASN A 74 -4.43 -4.28 -5.47
N ARG A 75 -4.25 -4.06 -6.78
CA ARG A 75 -3.60 -5.07 -7.65
C ARG A 75 -2.17 -5.37 -7.22
N VAL A 76 -1.47 -4.36 -6.70
CA VAL A 76 -0.10 -4.52 -6.25
C VAL A 76 -0.04 -5.18 -4.87
N VAL A 77 -0.97 -4.82 -3.98
CA VAL A 77 -1.14 -5.47 -2.68
C VAL A 77 -1.52 -6.94 -2.84
N ASP A 78 -2.47 -7.24 -3.72
CA ASP A 78 -2.96 -8.58 -4.07
C ASP A 78 -1.82 -9.44 -4.62
N ARG A 79 -1.01 -8.90 -5.53
CA ARG A 79 0.17 -9.61 -6.07
C ARG A 79 1.19 -9.93 -4.99
N ARG A 80 1.51 -8.98 -4.11
CA ARG A 80 2.48 -9.21 -3.03
C ARG A 80 1.95 -10.23 -2.03
N MET A 81 0.68 -10.10 -1.63
CA MET A 81 0.05 -11.05 -0.73
C MET A 81 0.04 -12.45 -1.35
N ALA A 82 -0.27 -12.57 -2.64
CA ALA A 82 -0.18 -13.84 -3.37
C ALA A 82 1.24 -14.45 -3.40
N ILE A 83 2.29 -13.62 -3.28
CA ILE A 83 3.68 -14.07 -3.26
C ILE A 83 4.15 -14.41 -1.83
N SER A 84 3.84 -13.56 -0.84
CA SER A 84 4.34 -13.72 0.52
C SER A 84 3.48 -14.65 1.37
N ASP A 85 2.17 -14.66 1.14
CA ASP A 85 1.18 -15.41 1.91
C ASP A 85 0.00 -15.82 0.99
N PRO A 86 0.22 -16.82 0.12
CA PRO A 86 -0.75 -17.20 -0.89
C PRO A 86 -2.09 -17.67 -0.30
N GLU A 87 -2.07 -18.30 0.88
CA GLU A 87 -3.30 -18.75 1.56
C GLU A 87 -4.15 -17.56 2.01
N ARG A 88 -3.54 -16.59 2.68
CA ARG A 88 -4.25 -15.40 3.14
C ARG A 88 -4.79 -14.60 1.96
N PHE A 89 -4.00 -14.46 0.91
CA PHE A 89 -4.47 -13.81 -0.32
C PHE A 89 -5.72 -14.50 -0.85
N LEU A 90 -5.72 -15.83 -0.97
CA LEU A 90 -6.87 -16.58 -1.47
C LEU A 90 -8.09 -16.44 -0.56
N ARG A 91 -7.91 -16.49 0.77
CA ARG A 91 -8.97 -16.27 1.77
C ARG A 91 -9.59 -14.87 1.63
N ASP A 92 -8.76 -13.83 1.69
CA ASP A 92 -9.22 -12.43 1.67
C ASP A 92 -9.85 -12.05 0.31
N THR A 93 -9.43 -12.71 -0.77
CA THR A 93 -9.90 -12.43 -2.13
C THR A 93 -11.20 -13.15 -2.47
N PHE A 94 -11.30 -14.45 -2.13
CA PHE A 94 -12.38 -15.30 -2.63
C PHE A 94 -13.41 -15.70 -1.56
N TYR A 95 -13.08 -15.54 -0.28
CA TYR A 95 -13.94 -15.93 0.83
C TYR A 95 -14.40 -14.70 1.62
N ASN A 96 -15.61 -14.77 2.15
CA ASN A 96 -16.11 -13.74 3.07
C ASN A 96 -15.70 -14.03 4.52
N ASP A 97 -16.06 -13.12 5.42
CA ASP A 97 -15.81 -13.23 6.86
C ASP A 97 -16.39 -14.51 7.50
N ARG A 98 -17.25 -15.26 6.78
CA ARG A 98 -17.84 -16.54 7.21
C ARG A 98 -17.14 -17.76 6.57
N GLY A 99 -16.07 -17.56 5.81
CA GLY A 99 -15.38 -18.63 5.10
C GLY A 99 -16.19 -19.21 3.93
N GLN A 100 -17.20 -18.49 3.44
CA GLN A 100 -17.97 -18.92 2.27
C GLN A 100 -17.42 -18.25 1.01
N GLY A 101 -17.22 -19.03 -0.06
CA GLY A 101 -16.78 -18.50 -1.34
C GLY A 101 -17.84 -17.59 -1.96
N GLU A 102 -17.51 -16.33 -2.24
CA GLU A 102 -18.47 -15.36 -2.83
C GLU A 102 -18.50 -15.39 -4.37
N GLY A 103 -17.75 -16.29 -5.01
CA GLY A 103 -17.72 -16.39 -6.47
C GLY A 103 -17.26 -15.09 -7.14
N GLY A 104 -16.25 -14.43 -6.55
CA GLY A 104 -15.70 -13.18 -7.04
C GLY A 104 -15.17 -13.28 -8.47
N PRO A 105 -15.13 -12.15 -9.22
CA PRO A 105 -14.59 -12.15 -10.57
C PRO A 105 -13.12 -12.60 -10.59
N PRO A 106 -12.63 -13.19 -11.69
CA PRO A 106 -11.24 -13.64 -11.79
C PRO A 106 -10.26 -12.50 -11.50
N VAL A 107 -9.29 -12.74 -10.60
CA VAL A 107 -8.20 -11.81 -10.32
C VAL A 107 -7.02 -12.13 -11.23
N VAL A 108 -6.66 -11.17 -12.08
CA VAL A 108 -5.51 -11.31 -12.99
C VAL A 108 -4.25 -10.78 -12.29
N LEU A 109 -3.43 -11.69 -11.78
CA LEU A 109 -2.11 -11.36 -11.24
C LEU A 109 -1.07 -11.38 -12.37
N LYS A 110 -0.76 -10.20 -12.92
CA LYS A 110 0.28 -10.07 -13.96
C LYS A 110 1.68 -10.29 -13.36
N ASN A 111 2.59 -10.82 -14.17
CA ASN A 111 4.02 -10.94 -13.85
C ASN A 111 4.36 -11.81 -12.61
N LEU A 112 3.51 -12.76 -12.20
CA LEU A 112 3.94 -13.81 -11.26
C LEU A 112 4.88 -14.80 -11.97
N GLY A 113 6.05 -15.04 -11.39
CA GLY A 113 6.99 -16.07 -11.85
C GLY A 113 6.43 -17.49 -11.67
N ALA A 114 6.94 -18.46 -12.43
CA ALA A 114 6.42 -19.83 -12.43
C ALA A 114 6.37 -20.46 -11.03
N GLY A 115 7.44 -20.33 -10.23
CA GLY A 115 7.48 -20.85 -8.86
C GLY A 115 6.45 -20.19 -7.92
N GLN A 116 6.20 -18.89 -8.10
CA GLN A 116 5.17 -18.19 -7.31
C GLN A 116 3.76 -18.67 -7.69
N ARG A 117 3.51 -18.93 -8.99
CA ARG A 117 2.24 -19.51 -9.44
C ARG A 117 2.03 -20.89 -8.85
N GLN A 118 3.07 -21.72 -8.80
CA GLN A 118 2.98 -23.05 -8.22
C GLN A 118 2.65 -23.00 -6.72
N LYS A 119 3.28 -22.11 -5.95
CA LYS A 119 2.94 -21.90 -4.54
C LYS A 119 1.49 -21.46 -4.35
N LEU A 120 1.01 -20.56 -5.21
CA LEU A 120 -0.37 -20.10 -5.19
C LEU A 120 -1.36 -21.22 -5.53
N HIS A 121 -1.03 -22.08 -6.49
CA HIS A 121 -1.81 -23.26 -6.84
C HIS A 121 -1.86 -24.27 -5.69
N ALA A 122 -0.72 -24.58 -5.06
CA ALA A 122 -0.67 -25.50 -3.91
C ALA A 122 -1.52 -24.99 -2.73
N ALA A 123 -1.44 -23.70 -2.42
CA ALA A 123 -2.27 -23.07 -1.39
C ALA A 123 -3.77 -23.11 -1.73
N ALA A 124 -4.11 -22.93 -3.01
CA ALA A 124 -5.49 -23.07 -3.49
C ALA A 124 -5.98 -24.51 -3.29
N ASP A 125 -5.21 -25.50 -3.72
CA ASP A 125 -5.57 -26.91 -3.59
C ASP A 125 -5.81 -27.29 -2.12
N TYR A 126 -4.96 -26.81 -1.20
CA TYR A 126 -5.15 -27.02 0.24
C TYR A 126 -6.49 -26.43 0.75
N LEU A 127 -6.76 -25.16 0.45
CA LEU A 127 -7.98 -24.48 0.91
C LEU A 127 -9.26 -25.07 0.30
N PHE A 128 -9.23 -25.44 -0.98
CA PHE A 128 -10.39 -26.01 -1.67
C PHE A 128 -10.60 -27.49 -1.30
N HIS A 129 -9.54 -28.25 -1.01
CA HIS A 129 -9.66 -29.59 -0.45
C HIS A 129 -10.18 -29.56 0.99
N GLU A 130 -9.72 -28.65 1.86
CA GLU A 130 -10.28 -28.53 3.23
C GLU A 130 -11.76 -28.17 3.21
N ALA A 131 -12.18 -27.24 2.35
CA ALA A 131 -13.60 -26.87 2.23
C ALA A 131 -14.46 -28.05 1.73
N SER A 132 -13.93 -28.84 0.80
CA SER A 132 -14.57 -30.05 0.28
C SER A 132 -14.62 -31.17 1.35
N ILE A 133 -13.51 -31.40 2.06
CA ILE A 133 -13.38 -32.43 3.09
C ILE A 133 -14.21 -32.08 4.33
N SER A 134 -14.27 -30.81 4.76
CA SER A 134 -15.11 -30.39 5.88
C SER A 134 -16.61 -30.57 5.58
N GLY A 135 -17.02 -30.29 4.33
CA GLY A 135 -18.38 -30.62 3.85
C GLY A 135 -18.66 -32.12 3.82
N TYR A 136 -17.69 -32.93 3.38
CA TYR A 136 -17.79 -34.39 3.37
C TYR A 136 -17.73 -35.00 4.77
N LEU A 137 -16.95 -34.46 5.70
CA LEU A 137 -16.83 -34.93 7.08
C LEU A 137 -18.05 -34.59 7.92
N LEU A 138 -18.68 -33.42 7.70
CA LEU A 138 -19.99 -33.13 8.30
C LEU A 138 -21.06 -34.12 7.78
N ASN A 139 -21.03 -34.45 6.48
CA ASN A 139 -21.91 -35.47 5.93
C ASN A 139 -21.60 -36.88 6.46
N LEU A 140 -20.33 -37.22 6.67
CA LEU A 140 -19.92 -38.50 7.27
C LEU A 140 -20.26 -38.58 8.76
N GLN A 141 -20.20 -37.48 9.52
CA GLN A 141 -20.68 -37.43 10.91
C GLN A 141 -22.21 -37.55 10.99
N ASN A 142 -22.94 -36.97 10.03
CA ASN A 142 -24.39 -37.17 9.90
C ASN A 142 -24.74 -38.60 9.47
N LEU A 143 -23.91 -39.25 8.64
CA LEU A 143 -24.04 -40.67 8.32
C LEU A 143 -23.66 -41.58 9.50
N LYS A 144 -22.63 -41.24 10.28
CA LYS A 144 -22.23 -41.96 11.51
C LYS A 144 -23.22 -41.76 12.66
N ARG A 145 -23.98 -40.65 12.71
CA ARG A 145 -25.13 -40.56 13.64
C ARG A 145 -26.26 -41.54 13.30
N LYS A 146 -26.23 -42.14 12.11
CA LYS A 146 -27.25 -43.08 11.62
C LYS A 146 -26.81 -44.55 11.66
N ARG A 147 -25.55 -44.84 11.99
CA ARG A 147 -25.01 -46.20 12.12
C ARG A 147 -24.08 -46.23 13.32
N ASP A 148 -24.32 -47.18 14.20
CA ASP A 148 -23.48 -47.56 15.35
C ASP A 148 -23.94 -47.01 16.70
N GLY A 149 -25.11 -47.52 17.12
CA GLY A 149 -25.09 -48.27 18.37
C GLY A 149 -24.51 -49.65 18.06
N THR A 150 -23.28 -49.90 18.52
CA THR A 150 -22.63 -51.18 18.90
C THR A 150 -21.13 -50.90 18.92
N SER A 151 -20.51 -50.90 20.10
CA SER A 151 -19.06 -50.80 20.28
C SER A 151 -18.55 -52.00 21.07
N ASP A 152 -17.43 -52.59 20.64
CA ASP A 152 -16.46 -53.23 21.53
C ASP A 152 -15.09 -53.42 20.84
N GLY A 153 -14.02 -53.14 21.61
CA GLY A 153 -12.61 -53.53 21.42
C GLY A 153 -11.83 -52.82 20.30
N GLU A 154 -10.53 -52.53 20.31
CA GLU A 154 -9.33 -52.74 21.16
C GLU A 154 -8.23 -51.83 20.54
N LYS A 155 -7.44 -51.03 21.29
CA LYS A 155 -6.03 -51.21 21.73
C LYS A 155 -4.90 -51.33 20.66
N GLY A 156 -3.88 -50.47 20.78
CA GLY A 156 -2.51 -50.58 20.20
C GLY A 156 -1.96 -49.20 19.74
N LYS A 157 -0.95 -48.51 20.30
CA LYS A 157 0.50 -48.71 20.62
C LYS A 157 1.48 -48.59 19.42
N GLY A 158 2.54 -47.76 19.60
CA GLY A 158 3.78 -47.63 18.79
C GLY A 158 3.97 -46.20 18.27
N GLU A 159 4.93 -45.37 18.76
CA GLU A 159 6.38 -45.29 18.40
C GLU A 159 6.57 -44.86 16.93
N ASP A 160 7.55 -44.10 16.43
CA ASP A 160 8.66 -43.18 16.81
C ASP A 160 9.17 -42.68 15.41
N GLU A 161 9.90 -41.55 15.29
CA GLU A 161 10.85 -41.18 14.17
C GLU A 161 11.03 -39.64 14.13
N GLU A 162 12.14 -39.09 14.65
CA GLU A 162 13.39 -38.74 13.95
C GLU A 162 13.26 -37.50 13.02
N GLU A 163 13.75 -36.35 13.51
CA GLU A 163 13.96 -35.11 12.73
C GLU A 163 15.46 -34.99 12.38
N GLU A 164 15.79 -35.13 11.08
CA GLU A 164 17.09 -34.77 10.50
C GLU A 164 17.10 -33.29 10.07
N GLU A 165 18.18 -32.59 10.44
CA GLU A 165 18.50 -31.23 9.99
C GLU A 165 19.26 -31.28 8.65
N GLU A 166 18.72 -30.64 7.60
CA GLU A 166 19.48 -30.33 6.37
C GLU A 166 19.72 -28.82 6.23
N GLU A 167 20.99 -28.41 6.30
CA GLU A 167 21.51 -27.13 5.80
C GLU A 167 21.52 -27.15 4.26
N VAL A 168 20.80 -26.22 3.63
CA VAL A 168 20.92 -25.95 2.18
C VAL A 168 21.61 -24.61 1.95
N GLN A 169 22.87 -24.67 1.50
CA GLN A 169 23.59 -23.56 0.88
C GLN A 169 23.22 -23.48 -0.62
N ASP A 170 22.46 -22.47 -1.02
CA ASP A 170 22.25 -22.17 -2.46
C ASP A 170 23.05 -20.94 -2.89
N LYS A 171 24.12 -21.24 -3.63
CA LYS A 171 24.87 -20.32 -4.49
C LYS A 171 24.24 -20.35 -5.88
N ASP A 172 23.28 -19.48 -6.14
CA ASP A 172 22.80 -19.25 -7.51
C ASP A 172 23.39 -17.97 -8.10
N SER A 173 24.52 -18.15 -8.78
CA SER A 173 25.05 -17.21 -9.76
C SER A 173 24.21 -17.29 -11.03
N VAL A 174 23.14 -16.48 -11.09
CA VAL A 174 22.34 -16.27 -12.29
C VAL A 174 23.20 -15.55 -13.34
N LYS A 175 23.57 -16.27 -14.40
CA LYS A 175 24.13 -15.69 -15.62
C LYS A 175 23.02 -14.97 -16.37
N THR A 176 23.04 -13.65 -16.33
CA THR A 176 22.20 -12.80 -17.18
C THR A 176 22.73 -12.86 -18.61
N GLU A 177 21.90 -13.31 -19.54
CA GLU A 177 22.20 -13.33 -20.97
C GLU A 177 22.35 -11.88 -21.49
N GLU A 178 23.55 -11.54 -21.96
CA GLU A 178 23.87 -10.26 -22.61
C GLU A 178 23.33 -10.25 -24.06
N GLY A 179 22.02 -10.12 -24.19
CA GLY A 179 21.41 -9.68 -25.45
C GLY A 179 21.63 -8.17 -25.61
N LYS A 180 22.56 -7.79 -26.48
CA LYS A 180 22.73 -6.39 -26.94
C LYS A 180 21.56 -5.99 -27.85
N SER A 181 20.36 -5.87 -27.29
CA SER A 181 19.42 -4.93 -27.87
C SER A 181 19.86 -3.55 -27.42
N ASP A 182 19.92 -2.62 -28.37
CA ASP A 182 20.09 -1.18 -28.13
C ASP A 182 18.78 -0.66 -27.50
N ASP A 183 18.34 -1.33 -26.42
CA ASP A 183 17.11 -1.06 -25.68
C ASP A 183 17.22 0.38 -25.22
N GLU A 184 16.45 1.23 -25.88
CA GLU A 184 16.31 2.65 -25.56
C GLU A 184 16.09 2.77 -24.05
N TRP A 185 16.96 3.53 -23.39
CA TRP A 185 17.00 3.64 -21.93
C TRP A 185 15.78 4.43 -21.42
N ASP A 186 14.63 3.78 -21.40
CA ASP A 186 13.35 4.39 -21.04
C ASP A 186 13.00 4.20 -19.56
N ILE A 187 13.11 5.29 -18.82
CA ILE A 187 12.75 5.35 -17.40
C ILE A 187 11.30 5.78 -17.14
N THR A 188 10.53 6.12 -18.19
CA THR A 188 9.12 6.52 -18.03
C THR A 188 8.28 5.30 -17.71
N GLY A 189 7.29 5.40 -16.82
CA GLY A 189 6.53 4.23 -16.39
C GLY A 189 6.03 4.30 -14.97
N GLU A 190 5.38 3.21 -14.58
CA GLU A 190 4.99 2.92 -13.21
C GLU A 190 6.11 2.15 -12.52
N TRP A 191 6.39 2.51 -11.26
CA TRP A 191 7.50 2.01 -10.46
C TRP A 191 6.99 1.54 -9.11
N GLU A 192 7.43 0.36 -8.70
CA GLU A 192 7.27 -0.17 -7.34
C GLU A 192 8.55 0.12 -6.55
N LEU A 193 8.39 0.79 -5.41
CA LEU A 193 9.49 1.24 -4.58
C LEU A 193 9.49 0.54 -3.21
N GLU A 194 10.70 0.25 -2.75
CA GLU A 194 11.02 -0.26 -1.43
C GLU A 194 11.86 0.78 -0.67
N CYS A 195 11.40 1.14 0.52
CA CYS A 195 12.12 2.05 1.41
C CYS A 195 12.14 1.47 2.82
N PRO A 196 13.17 0.68 3.19
CA PRO A 196 13.23 -0.01 4.47
C PRO A 196 13.10 0.92 5.68
N SER A 197 13.67 2.12 5.59
CA SER A 197 13.63 3.11 6.69
C SER A 197 12.21 3.60 7.00
N MET A 198 11.36 3.76 5.98
CA MET A 198 9.99 4.25 6.19
C MET A 198 9.04 3.18 6.72
N VAL A 199 9.29 1.90 6.44
CA VAL A 199 8.50 0.77 6.97
C VAL A 199 8.51 0.78 8.49
N ASN A 200 9.66 1.09 9.10
CA ASN A 200 9.82 1.11 10.55
C ASN A 200 9.18 2.34 11.21
N CYS A 201 9.12 3.49 10.52
CA CYS A 201 8.65 4.74 11.12
C CYS A 201 7.12 4.94 11.04
N PHE A 202 6.48 4.46 9.96
CA PHE A 202 5.10 4.86 9.64
C PHE A 202 4.08 3.71 9.60
N GLY A 203 4.49 2.48 9.94
CA GLY A 203 3.56 1.41 10.31
C GLY A 203 2.62 0.90 9.21
N GLN A 204 2.80 1.23 7.92
CA GLN A 204 1.96 0.69 6.84
C GLN A 204 2.68 0.36 5.52
N CYS A 205 2.05 -0.59 4.83
CA CYS A 205 2.57 -1.57 3.89
C CYS A 205 3.00 -1.00 2.53
N SER A 206 4.26 -1.28 2.20
CA SER A 206 4.75 -1.29 0.82
C SER A 206 3.87 -2.18 -0.08
N PRO A 207 3.82 -1.89 -1.38
CA PRO A 207 4.80 -1.05 -2.09
C PRO A 207 4.42 0.42 -2.16
N TYR A 208 5.45 1.24 -2.04
CA TYR A 208 5.37 2.63 -2.41
C TYR A 208 5.34 2.74 -3.93
N ALA A 209 4.65 3.74 -4.46
CA ALA A 209 4.47 3.88 -5.89
C ALA A 209 5.16 5.15 -6.40
N MET A 210 5.72 5.06 -7.59
CA MET A 210 6.21 6.21 -8.33
C MET A 210 5.78 6.10 -9.78
N THR A 211 5.49 7.22 -10.41
CA THR A 211 5.23 7.28 -11.85
C THR A 211 6.10 8.36 -12.44
N ILE A 212 6.91 8.03 -13.44
CA ILE A 212 7.76 8.97 -14.17
C ILE A 212 7.13 9.24 -15.53
N PHE A 213 6.96 10.51 -15.86
CA PHE A 213 6.47 11.01 -17.14
C PHE A 213 7.57 11.78 -17.87
N LYS A 214 7.48 11.78 -19.19
CA LYS A 214 8.24 12.64 -20.09
C LYS A 214 7.26 13.59 -20.76
N GLU A 215 7.50 14.89 -20.65
CA GLU A 215 6.72 15.93 -21.31
C GLU A 215 7.63 16.64 -22.33
N ASP A 216 7.23 16.61 -23.60
CA ASP A 216 7.93 17.34 -24.66
C ASP A 216 7.43 18.81 -24.68
N ARG A 217 8.34 19.77 -24.44
CA ARG A 217 8.03 21.20 -24.45
C ARG A 217 8.81 21.92 -25.53
N ARG A 218 8.15 22.18 -26.67
CA ARG A 218 8.68 22.89 -27.86
C ARG A 218 10.02 22.36 -28.37
N ALA A 219 11.11 22.69 -27.69
CA ALA A 219 12.50 22.34 -28.03
C ALA A 219 13.26 21.57 -26.93
N ARG A 220 12.67 21.43 -25.73
CA ARG A 220 13.31 20.73 -24.59
C ARG A 220 12.36 19.72 -23.98
N ARG A 221 12.93 18.79 -23.21
CA ARG A 221 12.20 17.72 -22.55
C ARG A 221 12.16 18.00 -21.05
N GLU A 222 11.04 17.75 -20.44
CA GLU A 222 10.92 17.75 -18.99
C GLU A 222 10.65 16.32 -18.53
N LEU A 223 11.47 15.84 -17.60
CA LEU A 223 11.17 14.63 -16.86
C LEU A 223 10.60 15.02 -15.51
N CYS A 224 9.42 14.48 -15.21
CA CYS A 224 8.75 14.71 -13.95
C CYS A 224 8.08 13.43 -13.48
N GLY A 225 7.51 13.46 -12.29
CA GLY A 225 6.80 12.31 -11.79
C GLY A 225 5.93 12.63 -10.59
N ARG A 226 5.15 11.63 -10.20
CA ARG A 226 4.41 11.61 -8.94
C ARG A 226 4.91 10.46 -8.08
N PHE A 227 4.82 10.60 -6.78
CA PHE A 227 5.15 9.55 -5.85
C PHE A 227 4.08 9.46 -4.76
N ASP A 228 3.95 8.26 -4.22
CA ASP A 228 3.16 7.93 -3.04
C ASP A 228 4.02 7.06 -2.11
N PHE A 229 4.52 7.71 -1.07
CA PHE A 229 5.31 7.14 0.02
C PHE A 229 4.45 6.88 1.28
N GLY A 230 3.14 6.65 1.10
CA GLY A 230 2.23 6.31 2.19
C GLY A 230 1.78 7.55 2.96
N GLU A 231 2.60 8.06 3.89
CA GLU A 231 2.27 9.33 4.55
C GLU A 231 2.55 10.51 3.62
N PHE A 232 3.53 10.40 2.72
CA PHE A 232 3.92 11.50 1.85
C PHE A 232 3.48 11.23 0.42
N GLN A 233 2.76 12.17 -0.18
CA GLN A 233 2.46 12.13 -1.60
C GLN A 233 2.88 13.43 -2.25
N GLY A 234 3.26 13.37 -3.52
CA GLY A 234 3.68 14.57 -4.20
C GLY A 234 4.11 14.34 -5.62
N ILE A 235 4.82 15.33 -6.11
CA ILE A 235 5.40 15.38 -7.44
C ILE A 235 6.87 15.76 -7.36
N PHE A 236 7.64 15.31 -8.32
CA PHE A 236 9.04 15.67 -8.48
C PHE A 236 9.33 16.08 -9.91
N ARG A 237 10.37 16.88 -10.07
CA ARG A 237 10.91 17.33 -11.36
C ARG A 237 12.40 17.09 -11.34
N PHE A 238 12.93 16.51 -12.42
CA PHE A 238 14.36 16.34 -12.56
C PHE A 238 15.02 17.68 -12.88
N SER A 239 16.12 17.97 -12.21
CA SER A 239 16.86 19.22 -12.31
C SER A 239 18.09 19.01 -13.20
N THR A 240 18.46 20.05 -13.95
CA THR A 240 19.73 20.15 -14.68
C THR A 240 20.92 20.37 -13.75
N GLN A 241 20.69 20.70 -12.47
CA GLN A 241 21.75 20.89 -11.49
C GLN A 241 22.55 19.61 -11.27
N THR A 242 23.85 19.79 -11.06
CA THR A 242 24.77 18.70 -10.72
C THR A 242 25.17 18.80 -9.25
N GLY A 243 25.64 17.69 -8.68
CA GLY A 243 25.97 17.58 -7.25
C GLY A 243 27.05 18.57 -6.75
N SER A 244 27.75 19.29 -7.63
CA SER A 244 28.67 20.36 -7.24
C SER A 244 27.97 21.64 -6.73
N ASP A 245 26.67 21.82 -7.03
CA ASP A 245 25.93 23.06 -6.72
C ASP A 245 25.13 23.01 -5.40
N VAL A 246 25.26 21.94 -4.61
CA VAL A 246 24.41 21.63 -3.44
C VAL A 246 24.42 22.72 -2.35
N HIS A 247 25.43 23.60 -2.31
CA HIS A 247 25.60 24.60 -1.24
C HIS A 247 25.20 26.03 -1.64
N ARG A 248 24.78 26.27 -2.89
CA ARG A 248 24.29 27.60 -3.25
C ARG A 248 22.79 27.67 -2.99
N HIS A 249 22.44 28.23 -1.83
CA HIS A 249 21.12 28.82 -1.60
C HIS A 249 20.92 29.99 -2.57
N LYS A 250 20.70 29.70 -3.86
CA LYS A 250 20.24 30.71 -4.81
C LYS A 250 18.86 31.15 -4.34
N ARG A 251 18.68 32.48 -4.22
CA ARG A 251 17.35 33.06 -4.02
C ARG A 251 16.46 32.53 -5.15
N HIS A 252 15.34 31.93 -4.76
CA HIS A 252 14.39 31.17 -5.57
C HIS A 252 13.65 32.06 -6.61
N ASP A 253 14.38 32.76 -7.48
CA ASP A 253 13.87 32.97 -8.83
C ASP A 253 14.13 31.66 -9.57
N CYS A 254 13.12 30.78 -9.52
CA CYS A 254 13.09 29.55 -10.26
C CYS A 254 13.05 29.89 -11.76
N ASP A 255 14.23 30.08 -12.34
CA ASP A 255 14.41 30.05 -13.79
C ASP A 255 13.78 28.74 -14.28
N ILE A 256 12.78 28.89 -15.14
CA ILE A 256 12.05 27.80 -15.79
C ILE A 256 13.02 26.77 -16.41
N ASP A 257 14.23 27.22 -16.74
CA ASP A 257 15.31 26.44 -17.31
C ASP A 257 15.88 25.34 -16.39
N GLU A 258 15.70 25.39 -15.06
CA GLU A 258 16.25 24.35 -14.16
C GLU A 258 15.68 22.96 -14.48
N PHE A 259 14.43 22.86 -14.90
CA PHE A 259 13.73 21.59 -15.12
C PHE A 259 13.65 21.17 -16.59
N LEU A 260 14.23 21.97 -17.48
CA LEU A 260 14.26 21.70 -18.91
C LEU A 260 15.55 20.95 -19.24
N LEU A 261 15.44 19.65 -19.49
CA LEU A 261 16.55 18.79 -19.86
C LEU A 261 16.77 18.86 -21.38
N ASP A 262 18.04 19.03 -21.76
CA ASP A 262 18.48 18.81 -23.13
C ASP A 262 18.55 17.30 -23.44
N ALA A 263 18.83 16.92 -24.69
CA ALA A 263 18.90 15.52 -25.10
C ALA A 263 19.89 14.70 -24.23
N ASP A 264 21.05 15.27 -23.94
CA ASP A 264 22.10 14.68 -23.08
C ASP A 264 21.73 14.73 -21.58
N GLY A 265 20.69 15.49 -21.25
CA GLY A 265 20.06 15.60 -19.94
C GLY A 265 19.14 14.42 -19.60
N MET A 266 18.91 13.48 -20.53
CA MET A 266 18.12 12.27 -20.28
C MET A 266 18.98 11.15 -19.67
N PRO A 267 18.48 10.36 -18.70
CA PRO A 267 19.20 9.18 -18.20
C PRO A 267 19.65 8.26 -19.33
N SER A 268 20.90 7.83 -19.27
CA SER A 268 21.49 6.86 -20.20
C SER A 268 22.39 5.87 -19.44
N ALA A 269 22.98 4.92 -20.17
CA ALA A 269 23.99 4.02 -19.60
C ALA A 269 25.23 4.77 -19.09
N GLU A 270 25.67 5.79 -19.81
CA GLU A 270 26.82 6.64 -19.48
C GLU A 270 26.47 7.68 -18.41
N ASN A 271 25.20 8.13 -18.37
CA ASN A 271 24.71 9.09 -17.40
C ASN A 271 23.47 8.59 -16.65
N PRO A 272 23.62 7.57 -15.77
CA PRO A 272 22.49 6.95 -15.07
C PRO A 272 21.94 7.80 -13.92
N THR A 273 22.68 8.85 -13.52
CA THR A 273 22.36 9.62 -12.32
C THR A 273 21.58 10.87 -12.68
N ARG A 274 20.47 11.11 -11.99
CA ARG A 274 19.75 12.39 -12.08
C ARG A 274 19.43 12.95 -10.71
N TYR A 275 19.37 14.27 -10.68
CA TYR A 275 18.98 15.02 -9.51
C TYR A 275 17.54 15.49 -9.67
N TYR A 276 16.82 15.60 -8.56
CA TYR A 276 15.43 16.02 -8.57
C TYR A 276 15.09 16.85 -7.34
N ARG A 277 14.04 17.66 -7.50
CA ARG A 277 13.37 18.38 -6.41
C ARG A 277 11.94 17.89 -6.33
N TRP A 278 11.33 17.98 -5.15
CA TRP A 278 9.96 17.52 -4.96
C TRP A 278 9.11 18.51 -4.17
N ARG A 279 7.80 18.53 -4.48
CA ARG A 279 6.76 19.23 -3.74
C ARG A 279 5.64 18.26 -3.42
N GLY A 280 5.03 18.40 -2.25
CA GLY A 280 4.00 17.44 -1.84
C GLY A 280 3.32 17.80 -0.54
N LYS A 281 2.59 16.81 -0.02
CA LYS A 281 1.76 16.92 1.17
C LYS A 281 1.95 15.72 2.08
N SER A 282 1.66 15.89 3.37
CA SER A 282 1.42 14.74 4.26
C SER A 282 -0.06 14.36 4.23
N ASN A 283 -0.33 13.07 4.03
CA ASN A 283 -1.65 12.46 3.87
C ASN A 283 -2.51 12.55 5.14
N GLY A 284 -1.90 12.68 6.32
CA GLY A 284 -2.62 12.80 7.58
C GLY A 284 -3.40 14.12 7.71
N GLU A 285 -2.87 15.21 7.17
CA GLU A 285 -3.40 16.57 7.42
C GLU A 285 -3.69 17.37 6.14
N ASP A 286 -3.42 16.82 4.96
CA ASP A 286 -3.43 17.52 3.66
C ASP A 286 -2.60 18.83 3.67
N VAL A 287 -1.56 18.86 4.51
CA VAL A 287 -0.69 20.03 4.69
C VAL A 287 0.43 19.98 3.66
N ILE A 288 0.53 21.05 2.86
CA ILE A 288 1.62 21.27 1.91
C ILE A 288 2.94 21.38 2.69
N LYS A 289 3.92 20.56 2.33
CA LYS A 289 5.24 20.57 2.95
C LYS A 289 6.08 21.69 2.35
N LEU A 290 6.17 22.81 3.07
CA LEU A 290 6.97 23.96 2.67
C LEU A 290 8.46 23.64 2.65
N GLY A 291 9.17 24.18 1.66
CA GLY A 291 10.62 24.01 1.51
C GLY A 291 11.06 22.59 1.15
N SER A 292 10.14 21.68 0.79
CA SER A 292 10.51 20.33 0.35
C SER A 292 11.37 20.34 -0.92
N ASP A 293 11.19 21.36 -1.75
CA ASP A 293 11.93 21.60 -2.99
C ASP A 293 13.25 22.34 -2.79
N SER A 294 13.59 22.74 -1.56
CA SER A 294 14.88 23.37 -1.25
C SER A 294 16.06 22.40 -1.39
N CYS A 295 15.81 21.10 -1.17
CA CYS A 295 16.81 20.05 -1.26
C CYS A 295 16.86 19.43 -2.65
N LEU A 296 18.08 19.13 -3.07
CA LEU A 296 18.35 18.37 -4.28
C LEU A 296 18.61 16.91 -3.91
N TYR A 297 17.75 16.02 -4.39
CA TYR A 297 17.81 14.58 -4.16
C TYR A 297 18.34 13.86 -5.39
N LYS A 298 18.80 12.61 -5.21
CA LYS A 298 19.44 11.84 -6.27
C LYS A 298 18.70 10.54 -6.56
N MET A 299 18.55 10.21 -7.85
CA MET A 299 18.18 8.89 -8.36
C MET A 299 19.28 8.37 -9.28
N ILE A 300 19.53 7.06 -9.23
CA ILE A 300 20.47 6.35 -10.08
C ILE A 300 19.68 5.22 -10.75
N PHE A 301 19.56 5.30 -12.07
CA PHE A 301 18.91 4.29 -12.90
C PHE A 301 19.92 3.24 -13.34
N SER A 302 19.48 2.00 -13.47
CA SER A 302 20.32 0.88 -13.88
C SER A 302 19.48 -0.14 -14.65
N ASN A 303 20.13 -1.15 -15.23
CA ASN A 303 19.47 -2.24 -15.94
C ASN A 303 18.58 -1.72 -17.09
N GLY A 304 19.11 -0.87 -17.97
CA GLY A 304 18.34 -0.32 -19.09
C GLY A 304 17.15 0.54 -18.65
N GLY A 305 17.25 1.22 -17.51
CA GLY A 305 16.14 2.00 -16.95
C GLY A 305 15.04 1.16 -16.29
N LYS A 306 15.28 -0.13 -16.00
CA LYS A 306 14.30 -1.03 -15.35
C LYS A 306 14.44 -1.07 -13.81
N SER A 307 15.54 -0.53 -13.27
CA SER A 307 15.82 -0.47 -11.84
C SER A 307 16.27 0.92 -11.40
N VAL A 308 15.86 1.37 -10.21
CA VAL A 308 16.23 2.67 -9.64
C VAL A 308 16.69 2.54 -8.19
N LYS A 309 17.70 3.30 -7.79
CA LYS A 309 18.08 3.53 -6.40
C LYS A 309 18.15 5.03 -6.15
N GLY A 310 17.74 5.50 -4.99
CA GLY A 310 17.76 6.93 -4.72
C GLY A 310 17.71 7.29 -3.26
N THR A 311 17.72 8.59 -3.03
CA THR A 311 17.51 9.20 -1.72
C THR A 311 16.28 10.08 -1.79
N TRP A 312 15.40 10.00 -0.81
CA TRP A 312 14.28 10.91 -0.62
C TRP A 312 14.32 11.45 0.81
N GLY A 313 13.69 12.60 1.07
CA GLY A 313 13.61 13.07 2.44
C GLY A 313 12.90 14.40 2.59
N THR A 314 12.90 14.86 3.84
CA THR A 314 12.44 16.17 4.26
C THR A 314 13.59 16.88 4.97
N HIS A 315 14.01 18.05 4.47
CA HIS A 315 15.22 18.78 4.90
C HIS A 315 15.42 18.81 6.43
N ASN A 316 14.36 19.16 7.18
CA ASN A 316 14.38 19.38 8.63
C ASN A 316 13.27 18.62 9.37
N SER A 317 12.77 17.53 8.82
CA SER A 317 11.66 16.81 9.43
C SER A 317 11.88 15.31 9.34
N ASP A 318 11.24 14.56 10.22
CA ASP A 318 11.21 13.10 10.13
C ASP A 318 10.54 12.66 8.82
N PRO A 319 11.08 11.64 8.13
CA PRO A 319 12.12 10.71 8.58
C PRO A 319 13.57 11.14 8.28
N GLY A 320 13.80 12.40 7.87
CA GLY A 320 15.08 12.86 7.35
C GLY A 320 15.36 12.30 5.95
N ASN A 321 16.64 12.08 5.63
CA ASN A 321 17.05 11.48 4.36
C ASN A 321 16.99 9.96 4.44
N VAL A 322 16.11 9.35 3.65
CA VAL A 322 15.95 7.91 3.51
C VAL A 322 16.42 7.43 2.15
N LYS A 323 16.90 6.18 2.10
CA LYS A 323 17.26 5.51 0.85
C LYS A 323 16.08 4.68 0.37
N PHE A 324 15.89 4.64 -0.94
CA PHE A 324 14.92 3.75 -1.57
C PHE A 324 15.54 3.00 -2.76
N GLN A 325 14.95 1.88 -3.10
CA GLN A 325 15.20 1.14 -4.34
C GLN A 325 13.88 0.83 -5.01
N GLY A 326 13.89 0.53 -6.30
CA GLY A 326 12.66 0.22 -7.00
C GLY A 326 12.87 -0.42 -8.36
N VAL A 327 11.79 -1.00 -8.86
CA VAL A 327 11.74 -1.69 -10.15
C VAL A 327 10.60 -1.14 -10.99
N LYS A 328 10.80 -1.08 -12.31
CA LYS A 328 9.78 -0.66 -13.26
C LYS A 328 8.69 -1.75 -13.31
N ALA A 329 7.48 -1.39 -12.93
CA ALA A 329 6.34 -2.29 -12.83
C ALA A 329 5.51 -2.35 -14.13
N GLY A 330 5.53 -1.27 -14.91
CA GLY A 330 4.86 -1.20 -16.20
C GLY A 330 5.16 0.08 -16.95
N ASP A 331 4.88 0.08 -18.25
CA ASP A 331 4.98 1.28 -19.07
C ASP A 331 3.74 2.16 -18.90
N LEU A 332 3.90 3.45 -19.21
CA LEU A 332 2.77 4.37 -19.21
C LEU A 332 1.77 4.01 -20.30
N GLY A 333 0.48 4.10 -19.98
CA GLY A 333 -0.56 4.08 -20.99
C GLY A 333 -0.50 5.32 -21.89
N PRO A 334 -1.04 5.26 -23.12
CA PRO A 334 -0.95 6.33 -24.13
C PRO A 334 -1.64 7.65 -23.76
N TYR A 335 -2.35 7.73 -22.63
CA TYR A 335 -3.22 8.86 -22.26
C TYR A 335 -2.95 9.46 -20.88
N THR A 336 -1.71 9.42 -20.39
CA THR A 336 -1.38 10.15 -19.15
C THR A 336 -0.96 11.58 -19.46
N MET A 337 -1.91 12.42 -19.91
CA MET A 337 -1.69 13.87 -19.89
C MET A 337 -1.75 14.35 -18.44
N PHE A 338 -0.61 14.83 -17.94
CA PHE A 338 -0.46 15.31 -16.59
C PHE A 338 0.09 16.73 -16.65
N ASN A 339 -0.74 17.74 -16.38
CA ASN A 339 -0.25 19.12 -16.28
C ASN A 339 0.57 19.26 -14.98
N ILE A 340 1.86 18.96 -15.09
CA ILE A 340 2.81 18.99 -13.98
C ILE A 340 2.98 20.41 -13.44
N GLN A 341 2.94 21.41 -14.32
CA GLN A 341 3.17 22.80 -13.94
C GLN A 341 2.07 23.30 -13.01
N ASP A 342 0.81 23.11 -13.38
CA ASP A 342 -0.33 23.51 -12.53
C ASP A 342 -0.26 22.84 -11.15
N LYS A 343 0.12 21.55 -11.10
CA LYS A 343 0.27 20.83 -9.83
C LYS A 343 1.47 21.29 -9.03
N TRP A 344 2.58 21.61 -9.69
CA TRP A 344 3.80 22.14 -9.08
C TRP A 344 3.56 23.50 -8.44
N ASP A 345 2.85 24.37 -9.15
CA ASP A 345 2.49 25.70 -8.66
C ASP A 345 1.41 25.63 -7.58
N GLY A 346 0.55 24.61 -7.63
CA GLY A 346 -0.42 24.29 -6.58
C GLY A 346 0.18 23.77 -5.27
N LEU A 347 1.50 23.54 -5.20
CA LEU A 347 2.19 23.03 -4.02
C LEU A 347 3.27 23.99 -3.50
N ASN A 348 3.18 25.29 -3.84
CA ASN A 348 4.11 26.33 -3.38
C ASN A 348 3.64 27.03 -2.07
N GLN A 349 4.44 28.00 -1.61
CA GLN A 349 4.12 28.82 -0.42
C GLN A 349 2.77 29.54 -0.54
N ALA A 350 2.46 30.12 -1.70
CA ALA A 350 1.20 30.84 -1.90
C ALA A 350 -0.01 29.91 -1.78
N ALA A 351 0.11 28.67 -2.28
CA ALA A 351 -0.91 27.64 -2.15
C ALA A 351 -1.09 27.19 -0.69
N HIS A 352 0.02 27.01 0.04
CA HIS A 352 -0.01 26.74 1.48
C HIS A 352 -0.71 27.88 2.25
N ASP A 353 -0.33 29.13 2.02
CA ASP A 353 -0.92 30.28 2.71
C ASP A 353 -2.41 30.42 2.42
N LYS A 354 -2.83 30.14 1.18
CA LYS A 354 -4.24 30.10 0.79
C LYS A 354 -4.98 28.97 1.52
N ALA A 355 -4.40 27.77 1.60
CA ALA A 355 -4.99 26.64 2.32
C ALA A 355 -5.11 26.92 3.83
N ASN A 356 -4.08 27.52 4.43
CA ASN A 356 -4.06 27.88 5.83
C ASN A 356 -5.11 28.96 6.16
N ARG A 357 -5.22 30.02 5.35
CA ARG A 357 -6.27 31.05 5.50
C ARG A 357 -7.68 30.45 5.47
N ASN A 358 -7.93 29.46 4.62
CA ASN A 358 -9.23 28.80 4.54
C ASN A 358 -9.52 27.90 5.76
N ARG A 359 -8.48 27.33 6.39
CA ARG A 359 -8.61 26.47 7.58
C ARG A 359 -9.06 27.26 8.81
N TRP A 360 -8.55 28.47 9.00
CA TRP A 360 -8.83 29.32 10.18
C TRP A 360 -10.02 30.29 10.02
N ARG A 361 -10.75 30.22 8.90
CA ARG A 361 -11.95 31.05 8.66
C ARG A 361 -13.26 30.41 9.13
N ARG A 362 -13.18 29.25 9.78
CA ARG A 362 -14.31 28.55 10.42
C ARG A 362 -14.17 28.68 11.92
#